data_AF-A0A7K1S4J4-F1
#
_entry.id   AF-A0A7K1S4J4-F1
#
_cell.length_a   1.000
_cell.length_b   1.000
_cell.length_c   1.000
_cell.angle_alpha   90.00
_cell.angle_beta   90.00
_cell.angle_gamma   90.00
#
_symmetry.space_group_name_H-M   'P 1'
#
loop_
_entity.id
_entity.type
_entity.pdbx_description
1 polymer ?
#
loop_
_entity_poly.entity_id
_entity_poly.type
_entity_poly.pdbx_seq_one_letter_code
_entity_poly.pdbx_strand_id
1 'polypeptide(L)'
;MVYCREIYFESYPPSIEKIVERVGQRTGIKVTYLADKWLLTNPANIADFFSLYPDEANTITLLNEGEVTDLLRATLYTLLEMGGYYSEWTC
;
A
#
# COMPACT_ATOMS: atom_id res chain seq x y z
N MET A 1 -2.58 17.67 -5.24
CA MET A 1 -1.20 17.41 -4.80
C MET A 1 -1.05 15.90 -4.68
N VAL A 2 -0.01 15.34 -5.31
CA VAL A 2 0.29 13.90 -5.28
C VAL A 2 1.26 13.65 -4.12
N TYR A 3 1.01 12.64 -3.31
CA TYR A 3 1.91 12.21 -2.25
C TYR A 3 2.49 10.84 -2.57
N CYS A 4 3.79 10.69 -2.36
CA CYS A 4 4.52 9.44 -2.51
C CYS A 4 5.01 8.97 -1.13
N ARG A 5 4.83 7.69 -0.84
CA ARG A 5 5.38 7.04 0.36
C ARG A 5 6.05 5.74 -0.06
N GLU A 6 7.28 5.56 0.37
CA GLU A 6 8.07 4.37 0.07
C GLU A 6 8.25 3.57 1.35
N ILE A 7 7.99 2.26 1.27
CA ILE A 7 8.18 1.32 2.35
C ILE A 7 9.24 0.32 1.92
N TYR A 8 10.35 0.32 2.65
CA TYR A 8 11.53 -0.50 2.37
C TYR A 8 11.44 -1.81 3.14
N PHE A 9 12.05 -2.87 2.60
CA PHE A 9 12.16 -4.18 3.21
C PHE A 9 13.62 -4.66 3.15
N GLU A 10 14.11 -5.31 4.20
CA GLU A 10 15.48 -5.88 4.22
C GLU A 10 15.64 -7.01 3.19
N SER A 11 14.55 -7.71 2.89
CA SER A 11 14.45 -8.78 1.91
C SER A 11 13.41 -8.47 0.84
N TYR A 12 13.12 -9.43 -0.03
CA TYR A 12 12.01 -9.30 -0.99
C TYR A 12 10.71 -8.88 -0.29
N PRO A 13 9.99 -7.89 -0.86
CA PRO A 13 8.76 -7.37 -0.28
C PRO A 13 7.66 -8.42 -0.35
N PRO A 14 6.63 -8.33 0.51
CA PRO A 14 5.49 -9.22 0.43
C PRO A 14 4.81 -9.15 -0.94
N SER A 15 4.27 -10.28 -1.42
CA SER A 15 3.50 -10.29 -2.67
C SER A 15 2.21 -9.47 -2.53
N ILE A 16 1.71 -8.98 -3.65
CA ILE A 16 0.50 -8.15 -3.70
C ILE A 16 -0.71 -8.91 -3.14
N GLU A 17 -0.83 -10.20 -3.44
CA GLU A 17 -1.91 -11.05 -2.94
C GLU A 17 -1.90 -11.10 -1.41
N LYS A 18 -0.70 -11.25 -0.82
CA LYS A 18 -0.53 -11.30 0.64
C LYS A 18 -0.84 -9.96 1.30
N ILE A 19 -0.49 -8.85 0.65
CA ILE A 19 -0.83 -7.49 1.11
C ILE A 19 -2.34 -7.30 1.08
N VAL A 20 -2.99 -7.58 -0.05
CA VAL A 20 -4.45 -7.47 -0.22
C VAL A 20 -5.19 -8.30 0.83
N GLU A 21 -4.76 -9.54 1.05
CA GLU A 21 -5.33 -10.42 2.07
C GLU A 21 -5.22 -9.80 3.48
N ARG A 22 -4.02 -9.36 3.88
CA ARG A 22 -3.79 -8.79 5.21
C ARG A 22 -4.51 -7.47 5.43
N VAL A 23 -4.55 -6.60 4.42
CA VAL A 23 -5.32 -5.35 4.49
C VAL A 23 -6.81 -5.65 4.62
N GLY A 24 -7.31 -6.65 3.90
CA GLY A 24 -8.71 -7.08 4.01
C GLY A 24 -9.04 -7.64 5.39
N GLN A 25 -8.15 -8.45 5.97
CA GLN A 25 -8.31 -8.97 7.33
C GLN A 25 -8.29 -7.84 8.38
N ARG A 26 -7.41 -6.85 8.22
CA ARG A 26 -7.32 -5.68 9.13
C ARG A 26 -8.57 -4.81 9.09
N THR A 27 -9.07 -4.55 7.88
CA THR A 27 -10.15 -3.57 7.67
C THR A 27 -11.54 -4.19 7.72
N GLY A 28 -11.65 -5.51 7.56
CA GLY A 28 -12.93 -6.20 7.36
C GLY A 28 -13.52 -5.97 5.96
N ILE A 29 -12.77 -5.34 5.04
CA ILE A 29 -13.22 -4.97 3.69
C ILE A 29 -12.61 -5.93 2.67
N LYS A 30 -13.40 -6.29 1.65
CA LYS A 30 -12.88 -7.04 0.50
C LYS A 30 -12.18 -6.10 -0.48
N VAL A 31 -10.93 -5.78 -0.17
CA VAL A 31 -10.07 -4.95 -1.03
C VAL A 31 -9.83 -5.61 -2.39
N THR A 32 -9.74 -4.81 -3.45
CA THR A 32 -9.43 -5.30 -4.80
C THR A 32 -8.21 -4.59 -5.35
N TYR A 33 -7.23 -5.36 -5.81
CA TYR A 33 -6.09 -4.85 -6.55
C TYR A 33 -6.32 -5.02 -8.06
N LEU A 34 -6.26 -3.91 -8.78
CA LEU A 34 -6.40 -3.84 -10.24
C LEU A 34 -5.00 -3.78 -10.85
N ALA A 35 -4.44 -4.95 -11.22
CA ALA A 35 -3.05 -5.06 -11.67
C ALA A 35 -2.76 -4.27 -12.96
N ASP A 36 -3.73 -4.14 -13.86
CA ASP A 36 -3.63 -3.34 -15.09
C ASP A 36 -3.49 -1.82 -14.81
N LYS A 37 -3.86 -1.39 -13.60
CA LYS A 37 -3.88 0.02 -13.18
C LYS A 37 -3.00 0.29 -11.97
N TRP A 38 -2.37 -0.74 -11.40
CA TRP A 38 -1.59 -0.67 -10.17
C TRP A 38 -2.38 -0.06 -9.00
N LEU A 39 -3.68 -0.34 -8.93
CA LEU A 39 -4.61 0.38 -8.07
C LEU A 39 -5.20 -0.53 -7.00
N LEU A 40 -5.08 -0.13 -5.74
CA LEU A 40 -5.81 -0.76 -4.64
C LEU A 40 -7.09 0.03 -4.38
N THR A 41 -8.23 -0.66 -4.41
CA THR A 41 -9.55 -0.03 -4.33
C THR A 41 -10.40 -0.63 -3.22
N ASN A 42 -11.13 0.24 -2.53
CA ASN A 42 -12.21 -0.14 -1.61
C ASN A 42 -13.55 -0.16 -2.37
N PRO A 43 -14.17 -1.33 -2.60
CA PRO A 43 -15.44 -1.39 -3.33
C PRO A 43 -16.61 -0.75 -2.57
N ALA A 44 -16.49 -0.55 -1.24
CA ALA A 44 -17.51 0.11 -0.44
C ALA A 44 -17.39 1.65 -0.47
N ASN A 45 -16.25 2.20 -0.91
CA ASN A 45 -16.03 3.63 -1.04
C ASN A 45 -15.14 3.93 -2.26
N ILE A 46 -15.76 4.38 -3.36
CA ILE A 46 -15.06 4.65 -4.62
C ILE A 46 -14.02 5.77 -4.57
N ALA A 47 -14.06 6.63 -3.54
CA ALA A 47 -13.06 7.67 -3.31
C ALA A 47 -11.87 7.15 -2.50
N ASP A 48 -11.96 5.94 -1.95
CA ASP A 48 -10.94 5.30 -1.13
C ASP A 48 -10.12 4.33 -1.99
N PHE A 49 -9.18 4.92 -2.72
CA PHE A 49 -8.24 4.22 -3.57
C PHE A 49 -6.88 4.90 -3.55
N PHE A 50 -5.85 4.14 -3.86
CA PHE A 50 -4.50 4.66 -4.08
C PHE A 50 -3.72 3.66 -4.94
N SER A 51 -2.62 4.11 -5.53
CA SER A 51 -1.76 3.25 -6.34
C SER A 51 -0.70 2.58 -5.49
N LEU A 52 -0.44 1.30 -5.75
CA LEU A 52 0.48 0.45 -5.00
C LEU A 52 1.43 -0.24 -5.99
N TYR A 53 2.73 0.04 -5.87
CA TYR A 53 3.77 -0.47 -6.77
C TYR A 53 4.84 -1.21 -5.97
N PRO A 54 5.05 -2.51 -6.18
CA PRO A 54 6.28 -3.15 -5.76
C PRO A 54 7.41 -2.78 -6.72
N ASP A 55 8.53 -2.32 -6.19
CA ASP A 55 9.77 -2.02 -6.91
C ASP A 55 10.77 -3.17 -6.73
N GLU A 56 11.65 -3.36 -7.72
CA GLU A 56 12.73 -4.35 -7.71
C GLU A 56 13.77 -4.07 -6.62
N ALA A 57 13.82 -2.83 -6.10
CA ALA A 57 14.72 -2.39 -5.02
C ALA A 57 14.20 -2.73 -3.60
N ASN A 58 13.53 -3.86 -3.41
CA ASN A 58 12.91 -4.28 -2.14
C ASN A 58 12.00 -3.22 -1.50
N THR A 59 11.29 -2.46 -2.33
CA THR A 59 10.51 -1.31 -1.89
C THR A 59 9.07 -1.45 -2.38
N ILE A 60 8.11 -0.95 -1.61
CA ILE A 60 6.73 -0.77 -2.05
C ILE A 60 6.40 0.71 -2.00
N THR A 61 6.00 1.26 -3.13
CA THR A 61 5.63 2.65 -3.30
C THR A 61 4.10 2.79 -3.30
N LEU A 62 3.61 3.70 -2.45
CA LEU A 62 2.20 4.06 -2.35
C LEU A 62 2.03 5.49 -2.85
N LEU A 63 1.23 5.67 -3.90
CA LEU A 63 0.89 6.99 -4.44
C LEU A 63 -0.58 7.29 -4.18
N ASN A 64 -0.88 8.45 -3.61
CA ASN A 64 -2.25 8.93 -3.47
C ASN A 64 -2.37 10.40 -3.87
N GLU A 65 -3.54 10.77 -4.39
CA GLU A 65 -3.89 12.16 -4.64
C GLU A 65 -4.81 12.68 -3.54
N GLY A 66 -4.51 13.88 -3.03
CA GLY A 66 -5.34 14.50 -2.00
C GLY A 66 -5.12 13.91 -0.60
N GLU A 67 -6.20 13.77 0.16
CA GLU A 67 -6.14 13.37 1.57
C GLU A 67 -5.79 11.88 1.75
N VAL A 68 -5.21 11.56 2.90
CA VAL A 68 -4.92 10.17 3.27
C VAL A 68 -6.22 9.45 3.59
N THR A 69 -6.52 8.40 2.83
CA THR A 69 -7.72 7.60 3.02
C THR A 69 -7.54 6.51 4.08
N ASP A 70 -8.64 5.91 4.54
CA ASP A 70 -8.60 4.82 5.51
C ASP A 70 -7.92 3.57 4.94
N LEU A 71 -8.14 3.25 3.66
CA LEU A 71 -7.46 2.13 3.03
C LEU A 71 -5.95 2.35 2.92
N LEU A 72 -5.52 3.56 2.57
CA LEU A 72 -4.11 3.91 2.51
C LEU A 72 -3.46 3.78 3.89
N ARG A 73 -4.11 4.33 4.92
CA ARG A 73 -3.61 4.22 6.29
C ARG A 73 -3.53 2.76 6.77
N ALA A 74 -4.57 1.97 6.50
CA ALA A 74 -4.58 0.56 6.85
C ALA A 74 -3.49 -0.23 6.09
N THR A 75 -3.24 0.11 4.83
CA THR A 75 -2.17 -0.52 4.04
C THR A 75 -0.80 -0.17 4.58
N LEU A 76 -0.54 1.10 4.91
CA LEU A 76 0.73 1.51 5.51
C LEU A 76 1.02 0.73 6.80
N TYR A 77 0.08 0.68 7.73
CA TYR A 77 0.26 -0.11 8.96
C TYR A 77 0.47 -1.59 8.69
N THR A 78 -0.24 -2.15 7.70
CA THR A 78 -0.08 -3.54 7.31
C THR A 78 1.33 -3.81 6.77
N LEU A 79 1.87 -2.94 5.92
CA LEU A 79 3.22 -3.09 5.38
C LEU A 79 4.28 -2.98 6.48
N LEU A 80 4.10 -2.06 7.43
CA LEU A 80 5.01 -1.92 8.58
C LEU A 80 5.00 -3.18 9.47
N GLU A 81 3.83 -3.74 9.76
CA GLU A 81 3.72 -5.01 10.51
C GLU A 81 4.27 -6.22 9.75
N MET A 82 4.34 -6.14 8.42
CA MET A 82 4.96 -7.15 7.58
C MET A 82 6.48 -7.01 7.48
N GLY A 83 7.08 -6.16 8.31
CA GLY A 83 8.54 -5.93 8.36
C GLY A 83 9.01 -4.78 7.48
N GLY A 84 8.08 -4.00 6.91
CA GLY A 84 8.41 -2.80 6.19
C GLY A 84 8.84 -1.66 7.13
N TYR A 85 9.66 -0.76 6.63
CA TYR A 85 10.07 0.43 7.37
C TYR A 85 10.19 1.64 6.45
N TYR A 86 10.06 2.84 7.03
CA TYR A 86 10.43 4.06 6.32
C TYR A 86 11.95 4.18 6.37
N SER A 87 12.59 4.53 5.24
CA SER A 87 13.99 4.93 5.32
C SER A 87 14.07 6.19 6.17
N GLU A 88 14.82 6.12 7.27
CA GLU A 88 15.26 7.35 7.91
C GLU A 88 16.33 7.95 7.00
N TRP A 89 15.93 8.99 6.25
CA TRP A 89 16.81 9.94 5.56
C TRP A 89 17.70 9.39 4.44
N THR A 90 17.32 9.69 3.19
CA THR A 90 18.28 10.18 2.19
C THR A 90 17.64 11.36 1.45
N CYS A 91 17.95 12.58 1.91
CA CYS A 91 18.10 13.72 1.02
C CYS A 91 19.50 13.69 0.42
#